data_AF-A0A516WDI0-F1
#
_entry.id   AF-A0A516WDI0-F1
#
_cell.length_a   1.000
_cell.length_b   1.000
_cell.length_c   1.000
_cell.angle_alpha   90.00
_cell.angle_beta   90.00
_cell.angle_gamma   90.00
#
_symmetry.space_group_name_H-M   'P 1'
#
loop_
_entity.id
_entity.type
_entity.pdbx_description
1 polymer ?
#
loop_
_entity_poly.entity_id
_entity_poly.type
_entity_poly.pdbx_seq_one_letter_code
_entity_poly.pdbx_strand_id
1 'polypeptide(L)'
;MDFNSLIDKDLVLLSKDDEIEDSSGQKIMLWVGRPVAIYEYNHYENGEKEYLLAEGFAVLNEFQKDPISKWCCRINLNGIDVLIT
;
A
#
# COMPACT_ATOMS: atom_id res chain seq x y z
N MET A 1 -3.73 -1.79 4.64
CA MET A 1 -3.56 -2.36 3.29
C MET A 1 -3.16 -3.82 3.43
N ASP A 2 -3.10 -4.58 2.34
CA ASP A 2 -2.60 -5.96 2.33
C ASP A 2 -1.37 -6.03 1.43
N PHE A 3 -0.18 -6.08 2.03
CA PHE A 3 1.10 -6.21 1.33
C PHE A 3 1.26 -7.58 0.68
N ASN A 4 0.45 -8.59 1.02
CA ASN A 4 0.44 -9.86 0.30
C ASN A 4 -0.09 -9.72 -1.13
N SER A 5 -0.62 -8.55 -1.49
CA SER A 5 -1.05 -8.17 -2.83
C SER A 5 0.05 -7.49 -3.68
N LEU A 6 1.32 -7.79 -3.43
CA LEU A 6 2.43 -7.35 -4.29
C LEU A 6 2.27 -7.91 -5.70
N ILE A 7 2.15 -7.01 -6.69
CA ILE A 7 2.10 -7.34 -8.12
C ILE A 7 3.53 -7.53 -8.66
N ASP A 8 4.49 -6.81 -8.09
CA ASP A 8 5.92 -6.86 -8.37
C ASP A 8 6.68 -6.53 -7.07
N LYS A 9 8.01 -6.67 -7.06
CA LYS A 9 8.88 -6.46 -5.88
C LYS A 9 8.68 -5.11 -5.16
N ASP A 10 8.29 -4.08 -5.90
CA ASP A 10 8.10 -2.71 -5.40
C ASP A 10 6.72 -2.15 -5.76
N LEU A 11 5.77 -2.99 -6.19
CA LEU A 11 4.44 -2.55 -6.62
C LEU A 11 3.34 -3.28 -5.86
N VAL A 12 2.55 -2.53 -5.09
CA VAL A 12 1.43 -3.07 -4.32
C VAL A 12 0.12 -2.39 -4.71
N LEU A 13 -0.98 -3.16 -4.73
CA LEU A 13 -2.32 -2.60 -4.95
C LEU A 13 -2.66 -1.57 -3.85
N LEU A 14 -3.26 -0.44 -4.24
CA LEU A 14 -3.55 0.67 -3.34
C LEU A 14 -5.06 0.92 -3.18
N SER A 15 -5.76 1.19 -4.28
CA SER A 15 -7.17 1.58 -4.23
C SER A 15 -7.91 1.34 -5.53
N LYS A 16 -9.22 1.09 -5.43
CA LYS A 16 -10.15 1.07 -6.58
C LYS A 16 -10.59 2.47 -7.00
N ASP A 17 -10.62 3.40 -6.05
CA ASP A 17 -11.17 4.74 -6.20
C ASP A 17 -10.08 5.81 -6.12
N ASP A 18 -10.39 6.99 -6.68
CA ASP A 18 -9.50 8.15 -6.64
C ASP A 18 -9.44 8.82 -5.26
N GLU A 19 -10.33 8.47 -4.35
CA GLU A 19 -10.35 8.99 -2.98
C GLU A 19 -10.08 7.84 -2.02
N ILE A 20 -9.16 8.03 -1.08
CA ILE A 20 -8.91 7.10 0.01
C ILE A 20 -8.99 7.83 1.35
N GLU A 21 -9.23 7.09 2.41
CA GLU A 21 -9.18 7.60 3.78
C GLU A 21 -7.79 7.29 4.36
N ASP A 22 -7.14 8.28 4.96
CA ASP A 22 -5.89 8.07 5.69
C ASP A 22 -6.13 7.52 7.10
N SER A 23 -5.04 7.23 7.83
CA SER A 23 -5.12 6.68 9.19
C SER A 23 -5.77 7.62 10.22
N SER A 24 -5.98 8.89 9.88
CA SER A 24 -6.67 9.88 10.73
C SER A 24 -8.17 10.01 10.40
N GLY A 25 -8.66 9.28 9.40
CA GLY A 25 -10.02 9.41 8.90
C GLY A 25 -10.20 10.53 7.86
N GLN A 26 -9.11 11.13 7.38
CA GLN A 26 -9.18 12.20 6.40
C GLN A 26 -9.18 11.65 4.98
N LYS A 27 -10.14 12.13 4.18
CA LYS A 27 -10.21 11.83 2.74
C LYS A 27 -9.08 12.53 2.00
N ILE A 28 -8.36 11.77 1.19
CA ILE A 28 -7.28 12.24 0.34
C ILE A 28 -7.48 11.76 -1.10
N MET A 29 -7.20 12.65 -2.05
CA MET A 29 -7.29 12.34 -3.48
C MET A 29 -5.99 11.74 -4.02
N LEU A 30 -6.06 10.65 -4.76
CA LEU A 30 -4.94 10.06 -5.49
C LEU A 30 -4.76 10.74 -6.84
N TRP A 31 -3.50 10.94 -7.21
CA TRP A 31 -3.06 11.30 -8.54
C TRP A 31 -1.67 10.70 -8.77
N VAL A 32 -1.29 10.52 -10.04
CA VAL A 32 0.02 9.95 -10.39
C VAL A 32 1.14 10.78 -9.77
N GLY A 33 2.06 10.13 -9.06
CA GLY A 33 3.17 10.77 -8.38
C GLY A 33 2.83 11.35 -7.01
N ARG A 34 1.60 11.17 -6.50
CA ARG A 34 1.27 11.56 -5.12
C ARG A 34 2.09 10.72 -4.13
N PRO A 35 2.86 11.34 -3.21
CA PRO A 35 3.52 10.61 -2.14
C PRO A 35 2.49 9.94 -1.23
N VAL A 36 2.71 8.67 -0.91
CA VAL A 36 1.87 7.89 -0.01
C VAL A 36 2.75 7.07 0.93
N ALA A 37 2.31 7.00 2.19
CA ALA A 37 2.82 6.04 3.16
C ALA A 37 1.72 5.00 3.39
N ILE A 38 2.11 3.74 3.38
CA ILE A 38 1.19 2.62 3.46
C ILE A 38 1.60 1.74 4.63
N TYR A 39 0.62 1.19 5.34
CA TYR A 39 0.88 0.29 6.44
C TYR A 39 -0.11 -0.89 6.47
N GLU A 40 0.35 -1.98 7.06
CA GLU A 40 -0.44 -3.15 7.41
C GLU A 40 -0.12 -3.56 8.83
N TYR A 41 -1.15 -4.02 9.52
CA TYR A 41 -1.04 -4.55 10.87
C TYR A 41 -1.55 -5.98 10.86
N ASN A 42 -0.66 -6.91 11.19
CA ASN A 42 -0.95 -8.32 11.32
C ASN A 42 -0.90 -8.71 12.79
N HIS A 43 -1.90 -9.47 13.22
CA HIS A 43 -1.96 -10.06 14.56
C HIS A 43 -2.16 -11.57 14.42
N TYR A 44 -1.12 -12.33 14.76
CA TYR A 44 -1.08 -13.77 14.55
C TYR A 44 -1.63 -14.53 15.76
N GLU A 45 -1.99 -15.80 15.55
CA GLU A 45 -2.57 -16.66 16.58
C GLU A 45 -1.63 -16.91 17.78
N ASN A 46 -0.31 -16.83 17.56
CA ASN A 46 0.71 -16.95 18.61
C ASN A 46 0.82 -15.68 19.48
N GLY A 47 0.04 -14.63 19.20
CA GLY A 47 0.07 -13.34 19.89
C GLY A 47 1.10 -12.35 19.35
N GLU A 48 1.89 -12.75 18.36
CA GLU A 48 2.85 -11.87 17.68
C GLU A 48 2.12 -10.79 16.89
N LYS A 49 2.66 -9.58 16.95
CA LYS A 49 2.17 -8.44 16.16
C LYS A 49 3.23 -8.02 15.18
N GLU A 50 2.85 -7.87 13.92
CA GLU A 50 3.70 -7.35 12.86
C GLU A 50 3.09 -6.06 12.30
N TYR A 51 3.97 -5.08 12.10
CA TYR A 51 3.68 -3.84 11.42
C TYR A 51 4.57 -3.76 10.20
N LEU A 52 3.95 -3.70 9.01
CA LEU A 52 4.63 -3.44 7.75
C LEU A 52 4.41 -1.99 7.39
N LEU A 53 5.49 -1.25 7.12
CA LEU A 53 5.43 0.14 6.68
C LEU A 53 6.22 0.30 5.40
N ALA A 54 5.69 1.08 4.45
CA ALA A 54 6.43 1.45 3.25
C ALA A 54 6.01 2.83 2.76
N GLU A 55 6.95 3.49 2.09
CA GLU A 55 6.73 4.78 1.45
C GLU A 55 6.89 4.64 -0.05
N GLY A 56 6.13 5.45 -0.80
CA GLY A 56 6.17 5.38 -2.24
C GLY A 56 5.32 6.44 -2.92
N PHE A 57 5.00 6.17 -4.18
CA PHE A 57 4.20 7.06 -5.01
C PHE A 57 3.00 6.33 -5.59
N ALA A 58 1.85 7.00 -5.63
CA ALA A 58 0.67 6.51 -6.31
C ALA A 58 0.90 6.47 -7.83
N VAL A 59 0.60 5.33 -8.45
CA VAL A 59 0.64 5.10 -9.89
C VAL A 59 -0.65 4.41 -10.34
N LEU A 60 -1.03 4.57 -11.60
CA LEU A 60 -2.14 3.82 -12.17
C LEU A 60 -1.73 2.34 -12.36
N ASN A 61 -2.70 1.44 -12.18
CA ASN A 61 -2.51 0.02 -12.39
C ASN A 61 -2.65 -0.33 -13.88
N GLU A 62 -1.57 -0.11 -14.63
CA GLU A 62 -1.47 -0.46 -16.06
C GLU A 62 -0.74 -1.80 -16.27
N PHE A 63 -0.37 -2.47 -15.18
CA PHE A 63 0.46 -3.68 -15.18
C PHE A 63 -0.38 -4.96 -15.26
N GLN A 64 -1.68 -4.88 -14.96
CA GLN A 64 -2.63 -5.98 -15.04
C GLN A 64 -3.60 -5.73 -16.19
N LYS A 65 -3.93 -6.78 -16.95
CA LYS A 65 -4.88 -6.70 -18.07
C LYS A 65 -6.30 -6.36 -17.60
N ASP A 66 -6.71 -6.94 -16.48
CA ASP A 66 -8.01 -6.73 -15.84
C ASP A 66 -7.77 -6.36 -14.36
N PRO A 67 -7.39 -5.09 -14.08
CA PRO A 67 -6.91 -4.68 -12.78
C PRO A 67 -8.03 -4.67 -11.74
N ILE A 68 -7.82 -5.35 -10.62
CA ILE A 68 -8.78 -5.37 -9.50
C ILE A 68 -8.74 -4.07 -8.67
N SER A 69 -7.68 -3.27 -8.80
CA SER A 69 -7.55 -1.92 -8.22
C SER A 69 -7.05 -0.96 -9.28
N LYS A 70 -7.57 0.27 -9.28
CA LYS A 70 -7.18 1.34 -10.20
C LYS A 70 -5.77 1.88 -9.90
N TRP A 71 -5.44 1.98 -8.62
CA TRP A 71 -4.20 2.56 -8.12
C TRP A 71 -3.31 1.49 -7.52
N CYS A 72 -2.01 1.67 -7.71
CA CYS A 72 -0.95 0.97 -6.99
C CYS A 72 -0.06 1.99 -6.28
N CYS A 73 0.67 1.53 -5.26
CA CYS A 73 1.81 2.23 -4.70
C CYS A 73 3.09 1.61 -5.26
N ARG A 74 3.93 2.44 -5.90
CA ARG A 74 5.31 2.08 -6.23
C ARG A 74 6.18 2.44 -5.03
N ILE A 75 6.61 1.43 -4.28
CA ILE A 75 7.47 1.55 -3.11
C ILE A 75 8.83 2.10 -3.55
N ASN A 76 9.36 3.05 -2.77
CA ASN A 76 10.64 3.66 -3.07
C ASN A 76 11.82 2.74 -2.67
N LEU A 77 13.05 3.23 -2.86
CA LEU A 77 14.28 2.46 -2.57
C LEU A 77 14.49 2.13 -1.09
N ASN A 78 13.72 2.72 -0.17
CA ASN A 78 13.78 2.37 1.26
C ASN A 78 13.15 1.00 1.51
N GLY A 79 12.30 0.50 0.60
CA GLY A 79 11.67 -0.80 0.72
C GLY A 79 10.56 -0.84 1.76
N ILE A 80 10.38 -2.02 2.38
CA ILE A 80 9.37 -2.28 3.41
C ILE A 80 10.09 -2.43 4.75
N ASP A 81 9.72 -1.60 5.71
CA ASP A 81 10.14 -1.72 7.10
C ASP A 81 9.22 -2.72 7.82
N VAL A 82 9.84 -3.67 8.54
CA VAL A 82 9.15 -4.71 9.30
C VAL A 82 9.45 -4.54 10.78
N LEU A 83 8.40 -4.36 11.59
CA LEU A 83 8.49 -4.29 13.04
C LEU A 83 7.67 -5.42 13.66
N ILE A 84 8.30 -6.26 14.47
CA ILE A 84 7.68 -7.40 15.16
C ILE A 84 7.76 -7.15 16.68
N THR A 85 6.64 -7.33 17.39
CA THR A 85 6.53 -7.13 18.85
C THR A 85 5.79 -8.25 19.54
#